data_AF-A0A960Z0D9-F1
#
_entry.id   AF-A0A960Z0D9-F1
#
_cell.length_a   1.000
_cell.length_b   1.000
_cell.length_c   1.000
_cell.angle_alpha   90.00
_cell.angle_beta   90.00
_cell.angle_gamma   90.00
#
_symmetry.space_group_name_H-M   'P 1'
#
loop_
_entity.id
_entity.type
_entity.pdbx_description
1 polymer ?
#
loop_
_entity_poly.entity_id
_entity_poly.type
_entity_poly.pdbx_seq_one_letter_code
_entity_poly.pdbx_strand_id
1 'polypeptide(L)' 'MSRHQSYGKSVKGGKKRNVLKRFERVDVLKKLGRWNKETNKKVTGLPKTPVTF' A
#
# COMPACT_ATOMS: atom_id res chain seq x y z
N MET A 1 13.24 32.91 15.95
CA MET A 1 13.90 31.93 15.06
C MET A 1 12.92 31.51 13.97
N SER A 2 13.13 31.98 12.73
CA SER A 2 12.27 31.63 11.59
C SER A 2 12.84 30.41 10.87
N ARG A 3 12.00 29.42 10.55
CA ARG A 3 12.43 28.19 9.88
C ARG A 3 12.61 28.45 8.37
N HIS A 4 13.82 28.21 7.85
CA HIS A 4 14.16 28.41 6.44
C HIS A 4 13.25 27.58 5.51
N GLN A 5 12.88 28.14 4.35
CA GLN A 5 11.87 27.59 3.43
C GLN A 5 12.23 26.20 2.84
N SER A 6 13.53 25.86 2.82
CA SER A 6 14.03 24.55 2.39
C SER A 6 13.78 23.42 3.40
N TYR A 7 13.55 23.76 4.68
CA TYR A 7 12.97 22.81 5.63
C TYR A 7 11.50 22.70 5.26
N GLY A 8 11.25 21.90 4.22
CA GLY A 8 9.95 21.77 3.57
C GLY A 8 8.83 21.68 4.59
N LYS A 9 7.65 22.19 4.21
CA LYS A 9 6.43 22.03 5.01
C LYS A 9 6.38 20.59 5.53
N SER A 10 5.91 20.36 6.76
CA SER A 10 5.55 19.02 7.22
C SER A 10 4.48 18.51 6.26
N VAL A 11 4.91 17.91 5.15
CA VAL A 11 4.02 17.46 4.10
C VAL A 11 3.23 16.36 4.79
N LYS A 12 1.99 16.66 5.18
CA LYS A 12 0.95 15.66 5.40
C LYS A 12 0.67 15.03 4.04
N GLY A 13 1.70 14.39 3.47
CA GLY A 13 1.62 13.67 2.24
C GLY A 13 0.85 12.42 2.59
N GLY A 14 -0.45 12.40 2.27
CA GLY A 14 -1.13 11.18 1.91
C GLY A 14 -0.40 10.61 0.68
N LYS A 15 0.81 10.10 0.90
CA LYS A 15 1.71 9.67 -0.15
C LYS A 15 1.00 8.52 -0.82
N LYS A 16 0.69 8.64 -2.13
CA LYS A 16 0.43 7.47 -2.98
C LYS A 16 1.65 6.56 -2.78
N ARG A 17 1.51 5.55 -1.93
CA ARG A 17 2.61 4.65 -1.62
C ARG A 17 2.60 3.58 -2.70
N ASN A 18 3.67 3.53 -3.48
CA ASN A 18 3.86 2.50 -4.51
C ASN A 18 3.94 1.09 -3.90
N VAL A 19 4.30 0.99 -2.61
CA VAL A 19 4.41 -0.26 -1.87
C VAL A 19 3.35 -0.32 -0.79
N LEU A 20 2.42 -1.25 -0.95
CA LEU A 20 1.41 -1.61 0.04
C LEU A 20 2.00 -2.61 1.06
N LYS A 21 1.59 -2.47 2.32
CA LYS A 21 1.86 -3.48 3.35
C LYS A 21 1.16 -4.79 2.97
N ARG A 22 1.61 -5.91 3.53
CA ARG A 22 1.08 -7.25 3.18
C ARG A 22 -0.43 -7.37 3.42
N PHE A 23 -0.95 -6.84 4.54
CA PHE A 23 -2.39 -6.85 4.82
C PHE A 23 -3.18 -5.97 3.84
N GLU A 24 -2.65 -4.79 3.48
CA GLU A 24 -3.26 -3.89 2.48
C GLU A 24 -3.36 -4.58 1.11
N ARG A 25 -2.32 -5.36 0.73
CA ARG A 25 -2.35 -6.17 -0.50
C ARG A 25 -3.42 -7.26 -0.46
N VAL A 26 -3.59 -7.92 0.68
CA VAL A 26 -4.65 -8.94 0.85
C VAL A 26 -6.03 -8.32 0.68
N ASP A 27 -6.26 -7.14 1.26
CA ASP A 27 -7.56 -6.44 1.15
C ASP A 27 -7.84 -5.98 -0.28
N VAL A 28 -6.82 -5.51 -1.01
CA VAL A 28 -6.92 -5.26 -2.45
C VAL A 28 -7.30 -6.53 -3.22
N LEU A 29 -6.60 -7.64 -2.98
CA LEU A 29 -6.85 -8.90 -3.69
C LEU A 29 -8.26 -9.43 -3.41
N LYS A 30 -8.78 -9.26 -2.19
CA LYS A 30 -10.18 -9.58 -1.83
C LYS A 30 -11.15 -8.72 -2.63
N LYS A 31 -10.94 -7.39 -2.68
CA LYS A 31 -11.78 -6.48 -3.47
C LYS A 31 -11.78 -6.83 -4.96
N LEU A 32 -10.65 -7.29 -5.49
CA LEU A 32 -10.50 -7.70 -6.88
C LEU A 32 -11.00 -9.13 -7.17
N GLY A 33 -11.50 -9.87 -6.17
CA GLY A 33 -11.92 -11.27 -6.34
C GLY A 33 -10.77 -12.25 -6.63
N ARG A 34 -9.51 -11.80 -6.51
CA ARG A 34 -8.29 -12.60 -6.75
C ARG A 34 -7.75 -13.29 -5.51
N TRP A 35 -8.49 -13.20 -4.40
CA TRP A 35 -8.14 -13.83 -3.13
C TRP A 35 -8.95 -15.11 -2.92
N ASN A 36 -8.28 -16.27 -2.99
CA ASN A 36 -8.89 -17.55 -2.64
C ASN A 36 -8.51 -17.91 -1.19
N LYS A 37 -9.49 -17.95 -0.28
CA LYS A 37 -9.28 -18.22 1.15
C LYS A 37 -8.73 -19.62 1.44
N GLU A 38 -9.03 -20.60 0.60
CA GLU A 38 -8.63 -22.00 0.81
C GLU A 38 -7.17 -22.24 0.43
N THR A 39 -6.72 -21.60 -0.66
CA THR A 39 -5.35 -21.74 -1.16
C THR A 39 -4.39 -20.69 -0.58
N ASN A 40 -4.88 -19.47 -0.30
CA ASN A 40 -4.05 -18.37 0.21
C ASN A 40 -4.07 -18.30 1.75
N LYS A 41 -3.52 -19.33 2.40
CA LYS A 41 -3.38 -19.37 3.86
C LYS A 41 -2.16 -18.59 4.38
N LYS A 42 -1.22 -18.23 3.50
CA LYS A 42 0.04 -17.56 3.86
C LYS A 42 0.04 -16.11 3.38
N VAL A 43 0.65 -15.24 4.18
CA VAL A 43 0.81 -13.80 3.88
C VAL A 43 2.00 -13.51 2.93
N THR A 44 2.71 -14.56 2.51
CA THR A 44 3.85 -14.55 1.59
C THR A 44 3.45 -15.20 0.26
N GLY A 45 4.14 -14.88 -0.83
CA GLY A 45 3.82 -15.41 -2.17
C GLY A 45 2.54 -14.83 -2.81
N LEU A 46 2.05 -13.70 -2.29
CA LEU A 46 0.82 -13.06 -2.77
C LEU A 46 0.92 -12.66 -4.25
N PRO A 47 -0.15 -12.89 -5.05
CA PRO A 47 -0.26 -12.37 -6.41
C PRO A 47 0.03 -10.87 -6.49
N LYS A 48 0.60 -10.43 -7.62
CA LYS A 48 0.93 -9.03 -7.82
C LYS A 48 -0.35 -8.19 -7.84
N THR A 49 -0.39 -7.16 -7.00
CA THR A 49 -1.46 -6.16 -7.03
C THR A 49 -1.19 -5.18 -8.17
N PRO A 50 -2.22 -4.68 -8.87
CA PRO A 50 -2.02 -3.62 -9.86
C PRO A 50 -1.39 -2.39 -9.21
N VAL A 51 -0.51 -1.71 -9.96
CA VAL A 51 0.21 -0.51 -9.50
C VAL A 51 -0.68 0.73 -9.60
N THR A 52 -1.71 0.63 -10.44
CA THR A 52 -2.72 1.65 -10.71
C THR A 52 -4.07 1.18 -10.15
N PHE A 53 -4.65 2.03 -9.29
CA PHE A 53 -6.04 2.00 -8.86
C PHE A 53 -6.70 3.31 -9.29
#